data_AF-A0A956MHG4-F1
#
_entry.id   AF-A0A956MHG4-F1
#
_cell.length_a   1.000
_cell.length_b   1.000
_cell.length_c   1.000
_cell.angle_alpha   90.00
_cell.angle_beta   90.00
_cell.angle_gamma   90.00
#
_symmetry.space_group_name_H-M   'P 1'
#
loop_
_entity.id
_entity.type
_entity.pdbx_description
1 polymer ?
#
loop_
_entity_poly.entity_id
_entity_poly.type
_entity_poly.pdbx_seq_one_letter_code
_entity_poly.pdbx_strand_id
1 'polypeptide(L)'
;MTPFPAVRPALVASAALGLLPFAPVPAPSAGSALPPVVRSSADDRESVTVTVYNQNFGLVREVRTLSLPGGTTPVEYADVASQIQAQTVHVRPLGRTPFRLLEQNYRYDLLSPETLLQKYVGRTVRIYRRLPDGSESPVEAEVL
;
A
#
# COMPACT_ATOMS: atom_id res chain seq x y z
N MET A 1 -65.68 -33.99 -42.41
CA MET A 1 -66.08 -33.59 -43.78
C MET A 1 -65.68 -32.14 -43.95
N THR A 2 -64.58 -31.87 -44.66
CA THR A 2 -64.05 -30.53 -44.94
C THR A 2 -65.04 -29.68 -45.72
N PRO A 3 -64.99 -28.34 -45.58
CA PRO A 3 -64.48 -27.51 -46.69
C PRO A 3 -63.63 -26.30 -46.19
N PHE A 4 -62.48 -25.95 -46.79
CA PHE A 4 -62.26 -25.10 -48.01
C PHE A 4 -62.34 -23.56 -47.73
N PRO A 5 -61.80 -22.70 -48.61
CA PRO A 5 -60.56 -21.93 -48.43
C PRO A 5 -60.79 -20.40 -48.40
N ALA A 6 -59.73 -19.59 -48.26
CA ALA A 6 -59.52 -18.40 -49.12
C ALA A 6 -58.16 -17.72 -48.89
N VAL A 7 -57.51 -17.44 -50.01
CA VAL A 7 -56.32 -16.61 -50.22
C VAL A 7 -56.73 -15.13 -50.21
N ARG A 8 -55.95 -14.23 -49.58
CA ARG A 8 -55.71 -12.86 -50.09
C ARG A 8 -54.30 -12.35 -49.72
N PRO A 9 -53.70 -11.46 -50.56
CA PRO A 9 -52.27 -11.17 -50.58
C PRO A 9 -51.90 -9.81 -49.97
N ALA A 10 -50.59 -9.56 -49.94
CA ALA A 10 -49.92 -8.26 -49.97
C ALA A 10 -50.05 -7.34 -48.74
N LEU A 11 -48.92 -7.07 -48.08
CA LEU A 11 -48.26 -5.78 -48.28
C LEU A 11 -46.79 -5.85 -47.83
N VAL A 12 -45.91 -5.43 -48.73
CA VAL A 12 -44.52 -5.07 -48.44
C VAL A 12 -44.54 -3.76 -47.65
N ALA A 13 -43.81 -3.70 -46.54
CA ALA A 13 -43.40 -2.43 -45.94
C ALA A 13 -41.95 -2.56 -45.46
N SER A 14 -41.02 -2.21 -46.35
CA SER A 14 -39.64 -1.93 -46.01
C SER A 14 -39.60 -0.78 -45.02
N ALA A 15 -39.12 -1.04 -43.81
CA ALA A 15 -38.87 -0.02 -42.80
C ALA A 15 -37.36 0.09 -42.55
N ALA A 16 -36.80 1.18 -43.07
CA ALA A 16 -35.66 1.97 -42.63
C ALA A 16 -34.56 1.28 -41.80
N LEU A 17 -33.36 1.29 -42.38
CA LEU A 17 -32.06 1.08 -41.76
C LEU A 17 -31.86 2.05 -40.58
N GLY A 18 -32.16 1.60 -39.37
CA GLY A 18 -31.92 2.31 -38.12
C GLY A 18 -30.51 2.06 -37.61
N LEU A 19 -29.73 3.12 -37.49
CA LEU A 19 -28.43 3.17 -36.82
C LEU A 19 -28.59 2.75 -35.34
N LEU A 20 -28.16 1.53 -34.98
CA LEU A 20 -28.14 1.09 -33.59
C LEU A 20 -27.03 1.87 -32.84
N PRO A 21 -27.33 2.55 -31.73
CA PRO A 21 -26.29 3.17 -30.91
C PRO A 21 -25.44 2.09 -30.25
N PHE A 22 -24.12 2.17 -30.47
CA PHE A 22 -23.11 1.37 -29.78
C PHE A 22 -23.14 1.72 -28.28
N ALA A 23 -23.79 0.87 -27.48
CA ALA A 23 -23.80 1.03 -26.04
C ALA A 23 -22.39 0.75 -25.49
N PRO A 24 -21.80 1.64 -24.68
CA PRO A 24 -20.50 1.39 -24.07
C PRO A 24 -20.65 0.22 -23.07
N VAL A 25 -19.91 -0.86 -23.31
CA VAL A 25 -19.78 -1.98 -22.37
C VAL A 25 -19.20 -1.42 -21.06
N PRO A 26 -19.87 -1.55 -19.91
CA PRO A 26 -19.29 -1.14 -18.64
C PRO A 26 -18.12 -2.08 -18.33
N ALA A 27 -16.90 -1.54 -18.32
CA ALA A 27 -15.73 -2.24 -17.83
C ALA A 27 -15.97 -2.61 -16.36
N PRO A 28 -15.68 -3.84 -15.92
CA PRO A 28 -15.70 -4.17 -14.51
C PRO A 28 -14.60 -3.35 -13.82
N SER A 29 -15.02 -2.35 -13.04
CA SER A 29 -14.18 -1.62 -12.11
C SER A 29 -13.68 -2.61 -11.06
N ALA A 30 -12.54 -3.23 -11.32
CA ALA A 30 -11.78 -3.95 -10.31
C ALA A 30 -11.16 -2.91 -9.36
N GLY A 31 -12.01 -2.31 -8.52
CA GLY A 31 -11.59 -1.63 -7.31
C GLY A 31 -11.07 -2.70 -6.35
N SER A 32 -9.83 -3.13 -6.54
CA SER A 32 -9.10 -3.86 -5.51
C SER A 32 -8.86 -2.86 -4.38
N ALA A 33 -9.80 -2.78 -3.44
CA ALA A 33 -9.56 -2.14 -2.17
C ALA A 33 -8.44 -2.92 -1.50
N LEU A 34 -7.23 -2.36 -1.49
CA LEU A 34 -6.15 -2.85 -0.66
C LEU A 34 -6.71 -3.05 0.75
N PRO A 35 -6.45 -4.20 1.40
CA PRO A 35 -6.96 -4.45 2.73
C PRO A 35 -6.53 -3.29 3.64
N PRO A 36 -7.41 -2.81 4.54
CA PRO A 36 -7.09 -1.71 5.43
C PRO A 36 -5.84 -2.07 6.24
N VAL A 37 -4.78 -1.29 6.10
CA VAL A 37 -3.55 -1.45 6.89
C VAL A 37 -3.71 -0.64 8.17
N VAL A 38 -3.63 -1.30 9.31
CA VAL A 38 -3.63 -0.62 10.61
C VAL A 38 -2.21 -0.15 10.88
N ARG A 39 -2.03 1.16 11.06
CA ARG A 39 -0.74 1.74 11.42
C ARG A 39 -0.69 2.02 12.90
N SER A 40 0.40 1.60 13.54
CA SER A 40 0.72 1.95 14.90
C SER A 40 1.97 2.81 14.95
N SER A 41 1.88 3.95 15.62
CA SER A 41 2.99 4.87 15.81
C SER A 41 3.37 4.97 17.29
N ALA A 42 4.31 5.87 17.60
CA ALA A 42 4.66 6.18 18.98
C ALA A 42 3.48 6.63 19.87
N ASP A 43 2.38 7.14 19.30
CA ASP A 43 1.21 7.61 20.05
C ASP A 43 0.43 6.47 20.71
N ASP A 44 0.43 5.28 20.10
CA ASP A 44 -0.27 4.09 20.62
C ASP A 44 0.50 3.39 21.76
N ARG A 45 1.65 3.95 22.18
CA ARG A 45 2.50 3.39 23.23
C ARG A 45 1.94 3.71 24.61
N GLU A 46 1.60 2.67 25.35
CA GLU A 46 1.18 2.79 26.74
C GLU A 46 2.37 2.76 27.70
N SER A 47 3.33 1.87 27.45
CA SER A 47 4.53 1.78 28.27
C SER A 47 5.73 1.28 27.48
N VAL A 48 6.90 1.82 27.84
CA VAL A 48 8.21 1.41 27.33
C VAL A 48 9.13 1.20 28.51
N THR A 49 9.72 0.00 28.62
CA THR A 49 10.73 -0.33 29.63
C THR A 49 12.00 -0.77 28.92
N VAL A 50 13.12 -0.19 29.32
CA VAL A 50 14.44 -0.52 28.77
C VAL A 50 15.33 -1.03 29.88
N THR A 51 15.88 -2.23 29.71
CA THR A 51 16.92 -2.79 30.58
C THR A 51 18.23 -2.80 29.82
N VAL A 52 19.25 -2.12 30.33
CA VAL A 52 20.56 -1.99 29.66
C VAL A 52 21.53 -3.00 30.26
N TYR A 53 22.21 -3.76 29.39
CA TYR A 53 23.29 -4.67 29.77
C TYR A 53 24.66 -4.10 29.36
N ASN A 54 25.73 -4.58 29.99
CA ASN A 54 27.06 -3.99 29.80
C ASN A 54 27.68 -4.25 28.41
N GLN A 55 27.18 -5.22 27.64
CA GLN A 55 27.72 -5.61 26.33
C GLN A 55 27.01 -4.90 25.17
N ASN A 56 26.64 -3.63 25.37
CA ASN A 56 25.99 -2.79 24.35
C ASN A 56 24.64 -3.34 23.82
N PHE A 57 24.00 -4.26 24.53
CA PHE A 57 22.64 -4.70 24.23
C PHE A 57 21.68 -4.27 25.32
N GLY A 58 20.42 -4.04 24.94
CA GLY A 58 19.34 -3.70 25.85
C GLY A 58 18.12 -4.53 25.54
N LEU A 59 17.37 -4.89 26.58
CA LEU A 59 16.04 -5.48 26.42
C LEU A 59 15.01 -4.35 26.42
N VAL A 60 14.25 -4.23 25.34
CA VAL A 60 13.14 -3.29 25.22
C VAL A 60 11.84 -4.07 25.35
N ARG A 61 11.00 -3.68 26.30
CA ARG A 61 9.62 -4.14 26.44
C ARG A 61 8.70 -2.96 26.15
N GLU A 62 7.81 -3.16 25.18
CA GLU A 62 6.87 -2.14 24.75
C GLU A 62 5.46 -2.71 24.76
N VAL A 63 4.50 -1.93 25.25
CA VAL A 63 3.07 -2.25 25.25
C VAL A 63 2.34 -1.20 24.45
N ARG A 64 1.57 -1.63 23.45
CA ARG A 64 0.71 -0.77 22.64
C ARG A 64 -0.73 -1.22 22.69
N THR A 65 -1.64 -0.25 22.61
CA THR A 65 -3.08 -0.52 22.45
C THR A 65 -3.48 -0.30 21.01
N LEU A 66 -4.03 -1.33 20.36
CA LEU A 66 -4.41 -1.28 18.95
C LEU A 66 -5.84 -1.75 18.76
N SER A 67 -6.59 -1.00 17.95
CA SER A 67 -7.91 -1.37 17.48
C SER A 67 -7.78 -2.21 16.22
N LEU A 68 -7.82 -3.53 16.38
CA LEU A 68 -7.74 -4.46 15.26
C LEU A 68 -9.16 -4.78 14.74
N PRO A 69 -9.44 -4.60 13.44
CA PRO A 69 -10.69 -5.08 12.86
C PRO A 69 -10.70 -6.62 12.83
N GLY A 70 -11.89 -7.21 12.71
CA GLY A 70 -12.02 -8.66 12.61
C GLY A 70 -11.42 -9.21 11.32
N GLY A 71 -10.79 -10.38 11.41
CA GLY A 71 -10.21 -11.09 10.26
C GLY A 71 -8.68 -10.95 10.18
N THR A 72 -8.14 -11.14 8.98
CA THR A 72 -6.70 -11.00 8.72
C THR A 72 -6.39 -9.57 8.34
N THR A 73 -5.61 -8.88 9.17
CA THR A 73 -5.29 -7.47 8.96
C THR A 73 -3.79 -7.24 9.08
N PRO A 74 -3.16 -6.64 8.07
CA PRO A 74 -1.76 -6.23 8.17
C PRO A 74 -1.64 -5.04 9.15
N VAL A 75 -0.65 -5.14 10.04
CA VAL A 75 -0.34 -4.10 11.02
C VAL A 75 1.08 -3.59 10.78
N GLU A 76 1.23 -2.29 10.53
CA GLU A 76 2.52 -1.63 10.39
C GLU A 76 2.92 -1.01 11.74
N TYR A 77 3.97 -1.54 12.36
CA TYR A 77 4.58 -0.97 13.56
C TYR A 77 5.66 0.04 13.16
N ALA A 78 5.34 1.32 13.26
CA ALA A 78 6.29 2.40 13.06
C ALA A 78 7.08 2.70 14.34
N ASP A 79 8.15 3.48 14.17
CA ASP A 79 9.01 4.01 15.25
C ASP A 79 9.79 2.94 16.04
N VAL A 80 10.11 1.82 15.40
CA VAL A 80 10.97 0.77 16.00
C VAL A 80 12.44 1.18 15.98
N ALA A 81 13.22 0.68 16.93
CA ALA A 81 14.65 0.98 17.01
C ALA A 81 15.37 0.52 15.73
N SER A 82 16.26 1.38 15.21
CA SER A 82 17.04 1.11 13.98
C SER A 82 18.01 -0.07 14.13
N GLN A 83 18.51 -0.32 15.34
CA GLN A 83 19.42 -1.42 15.65
C GLN A 83 18.72 -2.63 16.27
N ILE A 84 17.40 -2.76 16.08
CA ILE A 84 16.65 -3.90 16.61
C ILE A 84 17.07 -5.20 15.92
N GLN A 85 17.25 -6.26 16.69
CA GLN A 85 17.43 -7.59 16.14
C GLN A 85 16.06 -8.17 15.79
N ALA A 86 15.68 -8.14 14.51
CA ALA A 86 14.34 -8.56 14.06
C ALA A 86 13.95 -9.98 14.50
N GLN A 87 14.94 -10.87 14.62
CA GLN A 87 14.77 -12.27 15.03
C GLN A 87 14.39 -12.43 16.51
N THR A 88 14.64 -11.41 17.35
CA THR A 88 14.35 -11.46 18.79
C THR A 88 13.03 -10.77 19.14
N VAL A 89 12.32 -10.21 18.15
CA VAL A 89 11.06 -9.52 18.36
C VAL A 89 9.96 -10.56 18.55
N HIS A 90 9.33 -10.52 19.72
CA HIS A 90 8.21 -11.37 20.06
C HIS A 90 6.97 -10.53 20.38
N VAL A 91 5.93 -10.70 19.57
CA VAL A 91 4.65 -10.02 19.76
C VAL A 91 3.67 -10.99 20.41
N ARG A 92 3.03 -10.57 21.50
CA ARG A 92 2.03 -11.38 22.21
C ARG A 92 0.79 -10.55 22.54
N PRO A 93 -0.42 -11.12 22.47
CA PRO A 93 -1.61 -10.45 22.96
C PRO A 93 -1.53 -10.29 24.49
N LEU A 94 -1.82 -9.08 24.97
CA LEU A 94 -1.96 -8.78 26.41
C LEU A 94 -3.42 -8.54 26.81
N GLY A 95 -4.29 -8.23 25.85
CA GLY A 95 -5.71 -7.95 26.05
C GLY A 95 -6.60 -9.19 25.99
N ARG A 96 -7.91 -8.97 26.12
CA ARG A 96 -8.95 -10.01 26.08
C ARG A 96 -9.15 -10.63 24.69
N THR A 97 -8.77 -9.93 23.63
CA THR A 97 -8.92 -10.41 22.25
C THR A 97 -7.65 -11.15 21.84
N PRO A 98 -7.66 -12.49 21.73
CA PRO A 98 -6.51 -13.22 21.22
C PRO A 98 -6.36 -12.96 19.72
N PHE A 99 -5.14 -12.70 19.26
CA PHE A 99 -4.79 -12.73 17.84
C PHE A 99 -3.71 -13.77 17.61
N ARG A 100 -3.66 -14.29 16.38
CA ARG A 100 -2.60 -15.19 15.93
C ARG A 100 -1.69 -14.41 15.00
N LEU A 101 -0.39 -14.39 15.30
CA LEU A 101 0.62 -13.88 14.39
C LEU A 101 0.78 -14.88 13.24
N LEU A 102 0.55 -14.42 12.01
CA LEU A 102 0.70 -15.24 10.81
C LEU A 102 2.10 -15.05 10.20
N GLU A 103 2.45 -13.79 9.96
CA GLU A 103 3.73 -13.38 9.39
C GLU A 103 4.25 -12.18 10.16
N GLN A 104 5.58 -12.11 10.29
CA GLN A 104 6.30 -10.95 10.76
C GLN A 104 7.32 -10.55 9.71
N ASN A 105 7.20 -9.33 9.20
CA ASN A 105 8.11 -8.77 8.22
C ASN A 105 8.78 -7.53 8.83
N TYR A 106 10.11 -7.56 8.93
CA TYR A 106 10.88 -6.41 9.34
C TYR A 106 11.37 -5.67 8.10
N ARG A 107 10.78 -4.50 7.83
CA ARG A 107 11.21 -3.62 6.76
C ARG A 107 11.99 -2.47 7.35
N TYR A 108 13.30 -2.49 7.14
CA TYR A 108 14.16 -1.37 7.43
C TYR A 108 14.53 -0.70 6.10
N ASP A 109 13.85 0.40 5.80
CA ASP A 109 14.15 1.17 4.60
C ASP A 109 15.06 2.35 4.96
N LEU A 110 16.36 2.12 4.87
CA LEU A 110 17.33 3.20 4.85
C LEU A 110 17.40 3.81 3.45
N LEU A 111 16.32 4.41 2.95
CA LEU A 111 16.44 5.42 1.91
C LEU A 111 16.88 6.73 2.57
N SER A 112 18.15 6.79 3.01
CA SER A 112 18.78 8.05 3.38
C SER A 112 19.27 8.77 2.11
N PRO A 113 19.35 10.12 2.10
CA PRO A 113 19.97 10.85 0.99
C PRO A 113 21.36 10.30 0.63
N GLU A 114 22.13 9.85 1.63
CA GLU A 114 23.45 9.26 1.45
C GLU A 114 23.38 7.88 0.77
N THR A 115 22.47 6.99 1.19
CA THR A 115 22.28 5.69 0.52
C THR A 115 21.73 5.82 -0.91
N LEU A 116 20.92 6.86 -1.15
CA LEU A 116 20.48 7.21 -2.50
C LEU A 116 21.69 7.61 -3.33
N LEU A 117 22.53 8.56 -2.86
CA LEU A 117 23.75 8.96 -3.55
C LEU A 117 24.73 7.80 -3.76
N GLN A 118 24.89 6.90 -2.78
CA GLN A 118 25.71 5.68 -2.92
C GLN A 118 25.26 4.78 -4.07
N LYS A 119 23.95 4.69 -4.36
CA LYS A 119 23.43 3.96 -5.54
C LYS A 119 23.77 4.63 -6.88
N TYR A 120 24.17 5.90 -6.85
CA TYR A 120 24.54 6.69 -8.02
C TYR A 120 26.05 6.99 -8.09
N VAL A 121 26.90 6.34 -7.28
CA VAL A 121 28.37 6.44 -7.42
C VAL A 121 28.78 6.01 -8.83
N GLY A 122 29.54 6.86 -9.51
CA GLY A 122 29.93 6.68 -10.92
C GLY A 122 28.83 6.98 -11.94
N ARG A 123 27.71 7.60 -11.53
CA ARG A 123 26.66 8.10 -12.43
C ARG A 123 26.53 9.63 -12.31
N THR A 124 26.27 10.30 -13.42
CA THR A 124 25.99 11.75 -13.42
C THR A 124 24.62 12.01 -12.80
N VAL A 125 24.58 12.82 -11.73
CA VAL A 125 23.33 13.25 -11.08
C VAL A 125 23.12 14.75 -11.30
N ARG A 126 21.86 15.15 -11.48
CA ARG A 126 21.46 16.57 -11.58
C ARG A 126 21.05 17.06 -10.20
N ILE A 127 21.82 17.99 -9.64
CA ILE A 127 21.57 18.62 -8.35
C ILE A 127 20.86 19.95 -8.60
N TYR A 128 19.72 20.18 -7.94
CA TYR A 128 19.05 21.48 -7.96
C TYR A 128 19.42 22.23 -6.69
N ARG A 129 20.20 23.31 -6.83
CA ARG A 129 20.48 24.23 -5.73
C ARG A 129 19.45 25.34 -5.75
N ARG A 130 18.66 25.46 -4.68
CA ARG A 130 17.80 26.62 -4.45
C ARG A 130 18.63 27.76 -3.88
N LEU A 131 18.64 28.89 -4.58
CA LEU A 131 19.34 30.11 -4.19
C LEU A 131 18.43 30.99 -3.29
N PRO A 132 18.98 31.95 -2.53
CA PRO A 132 18.22 32.77 -1.57
C PRO A 132 17.11 33.63 -2.20
N ASP A 133 17.19 33.86 -3.51
CA ASP A 133 16.25 34.57 -4.38
C ASP A 133 15.11 33.66 -4.88
N GLY A 134 15.08 32.38 -4.49
CA GLY A 134 14.04 31.43 -4.87
C GLY A 134 14.23 30.80 -6.26
N SER A 135 15.30 31.15 -6.98
CA SER A 135 15.64 30.51 -8.25
C SER A 135 16.34 29.16 -8.02
N GLU A 136 16.08 28.19 -8.89
CA GLU A 136 16.72 26.86 -8.85
C GLU A 136 17.71 26.72 -10.01
N SER A 137 18.98 26.48 -9.68
CA SER A 137 20.02 26.26 -10.69
C SER A 137 20.36 24.76 -10.79
N PRO A 138 20.22 24.13 -11.97
CA PRO A 138 20.64 22.76 -12.19
C PRO A 138 22.17 22.70 -12.31
N VAL A 139 22.80 21.90 -11.47
CA VAL A 139 24.23 21.60 -11.50
C VAL A 139 24.40 20.11 -11.75
N GLU A 140 25.06 19.74 -12.84
CA GLU A 140 25.47 18.35 -13.06
C GLU A 140 26.71 18.06 -12.22
N ALA A 141 26.61 17.02 -11.39
CA ALA A 141 27.70 16.57 -10.55
C ALA A 141 27.88 15.06 -10.72
N GLU A 142 29.12 14.61 -10.71
CA GLU A 142 29.45 13.20 -10.63
C GLU A 142 29.57 12.82 -9.15
N VAL A 143 28.86 11.76 -8.74
CA VAL A 143 29.01 11.23 -7.37
C VAL A 143 30.25 10.33 -7.36
N LEU A 144 31.31 10.79 -6.69
CA LEU A 144 32.56 10.06 -6.49
C LEU A 144 32.45 9.04 -5.35
#